data_AF-A0A139QUI8-F1
#
_entry.id   AF-A0A139QUI8-F1
#
_cell.length_a   1.000
_cell.length_b   1.000
_cell.length_c   1.000
_cell.angle_alpha   90.00
_cell.angle_beta   90.00
_cell.angle_gamma   90.00
#
_symmetry.space_group_name_H-M   'P 1'
#
loop_
_entity.id
_entity.type
_entity.pdbx_description
1 polymer ?
#
loop_
_entity_poly.entity_id
_entity_poly.type
_entity_poly.pdbx_seq_one_letter_code
_entity_poly.pdbx_strand_id
1 'polypeptide(L)'
;MNNKEEFLKVKEAYKSARTEERNKIIQFITKKKDKEGNSLFTKSKDKPFNTRNQYLGGVGNKKYTSGSRLSRPYDLSNHMWIDLSYKGNDILISLQSFDIDPNKNKNLHVLYDRVGILFEQSKKIPIFKDCYTITKVSDAFLKMETTNWELPLSEVDMEEMVNYIINHYEE
;
A
#
# COMPACT_ATOMS: atom_id res chain seq x y z
N MET A 1 24.82 8.07 24.52
CA MET A 1 24.47 8.36 23.11
C MET A 1 23.45 9.50 23.12
N ASN A 2 23.47 10.41 22.14
CA ASN A 2 22.47 11.48 22.06
C ASN A 2 21.11 10.86 21.67
N ASN A 3 20.06 11.04 22.47
CA ASN A 3 18.71 10.51 22.20
C ASN A 3 18.22 10.83 20.78
N LYS A 4 18.63 11.97 20.22
CA LYS A 4 18.32 12.36 18.84
C LYS A 4 18.97 11.45 17.80
N GLU A 5 20.25 11.12 17.98
CA GLU A 5 20.98 10.26 17.03
C GLU A 5 20.44 8.84 17.06
N GLU A 6 20.13 8.34 18.26
CA GLU A 6 19.53 7.03 18.45
C GLU A 6 18.15 6.95 17.78
N PHE A 7 17.30 7.96 17.98
CA PHE A 7 16.01 8.04 17.30
C PHE A 7 16.15 8.01 15.78
N LEU A 8 17.11 8.75 15.22
CA LEU A 8 17.36 8.76 13.77
C LEU A 8 17.84 7.39 13.28
N LYS A 9 18.70 6.69 14.02
CA LYS A 9 19.14 5.34 13.68
C LYS A 9 17.95 4.37 13.64
N VAL A 10 17.09 4.38 14.65
CA VAL A 10 15.90 3.52 14.70
C VAL A 10 14.96 3.84 13.53
N LYS A 11 14.75 5.13 13.23
CA LYS A 11 13.90 5.55 12.11
C LYS A 11 14.41 5.03 10.77
N GLU A 12 15.72 5.10 10.52
CA GLU A 12 16.31 4.58 9.28
C GLU A 12 16.30 3.05 9.24
N ALA A 13 16.56 2.37 10.36
CA ALA A 13 16.43 0.92 10.44
C ALA A 13 15.00 0.44 10.12
N TYR A 14 13.99 1.12 10.66
CA TYR A 14 12.58 0.84 10.38
C TYR A 14 12.22 1.04 8.89
N LYS A 15 12.72 2.11 8.26
CA LYS A 15 12.54 2.33 6.81
C LYS A 15 13.14 1.20 5.96
N SER A 16 14.34 0.76 6.31
CA SER A 16 15.01 -0.34 5.62
C SER A 16 14.23 -1.64 5.76
N ALA A 17 13.81 -1.99 6.98
CA ALA A 17 13.01 -3.18 7.25
C ALA A 17 11.68 -3.19 6.47
N ARG A 18 10.96 -2.06 6.41
CA ARG A 18 9.75 -1.94 5.58
C ARG A 18 10.01 -2.12 4.09
N THR A 19 11.14 -1.61 3.59
CA THR A 19 11.53 -1.75 2.18
C THR A 19 11.82 -3.21 1.84
N GLU A 20 12.53 -3.91 2.73
CA GLU A 20 12.83 -5.34 2.59
C GLU A 20 11.54 -6.16 2.60
N GLU A 21 10.63 -5.89 3.53
CA GLU A 21 9.35 -6.58 3.64
C GLU A 21 8.49 -6.38 2.38
N ARG A 22 8.38 -5.14 1.87
CA ARG A 22 7.71 -4.87 0.59
C ARG A 22 8.34 -5.67 -0.55
N ASN A 23 9.66 -5.70 -0.64
CA ASN A 23 10.38 -6.38 -1.71
C ASN A 23 10.18 -7.90 -1.64
N LYS A 24 10.16 -8.47 -0.43
CA LYS A 24 9.85 -9.87 -0.16
C LYS A 24 8.46 -10.24 -0.69
N ILE A 25 7.45 -9.43 -0.37
CA ILE A 25 6.08 -9.63 -0.86
C ILE A 25 6.03 -9.56 -2.40
N ILE A 26 6.67 -8.56 -3.02
CA ILE A 26 6.76 -8.45 -4.49
C ILE A 26 7.41 -9.71 -5.09
N GLN A 27 8.53 -10.17 -4.52
CA GLN A 27 9.22 -11.37 -5.00
C GLN A 27 8.35 -12.61 -4.89
N PHE A 28 7.58 -12.76 -3.81
CA PHE A 28 6.66 -13.88 -3.64
C PHE A 28 5.55 -13.86 -4.69
N ILE A 29 4.88 -12.72 -4.87
CA ILE A 29 3.78 -12.54 -5.85
C ILE A 29 4.27 -12.79 -7.28
N THR A 30 5.42 -12.23 -7.65
CA THR A 30 5.96 -12.34 -9.02
C THR A 30 6.39 -13.76 -9.42
N LYS A 31 6.59 -14.66 -8.45
CA LYS A 31 6.87 -16.07 -8.70
C LYS A 31 5.61 -16.90 -8.97
N LYS A 32 4.41 -16.37 -8.68
CA LYS A 32 3.15 -17.10 -8.89
C LYS A 32 2.86 -17.25 -10.37
N LYS A 33 2.56 -18.49 -10.78
CA LYS A 33 2.28 -18.87 -12.16
C LYS A 33 0.89 -19.50 -12.26
N ASP A 34 0.23 -19.29 -13.38
CA ASP A 34 -0.98 -20.03 -13.72
C ASP A 34 -0.64 -21.45 -14.22
N LYS A 35 -1.67 -22.22 -14.58
CA LYS A 35 -1.53 -23.60 -15.08
C LYS A 35 -0.76 -23.69 -16.41
N GLU A 36 -0.69 -22.59 -17.15
CA GLU A 36 -0.03 -22.49 -18.46
C GLU A 36 1.42 -21.99 -18.32
N GLY A 37 1.86 -21.66 -17.09
CA GLY A 37 3.19 -21.15 -16.80
C GLY A 37 3.35 -19.63 -17.00
N ASN A 38 2.26 -18.91 -17.28
CA ASN A 38 2.28 -17.45 -17.37
C ASN A 38 2.26 -16.82 -15.97
N SER A 39 2.74 -15.58 -15.86
CA SER A 39 2.70 -14.86 -14.59
C SER A 39 1.26 -14.62 -14.16
N LEU A 40 0.91 -15.08 -12.96
CA LEU A 40 -0.44 -14.96 -12.42
C LEU A 40 -0.81 -13.49 -12.15
N PHE A 41 0.16 -12.72 -11.69
CA PHE A 41 0.05 -11.28 -11.47
C PHE A 41 0.98 -10.50 -12.37
N THR A 42 0.53 -9.32 -12.79
CA THR A 42 1.29 -8.36 -13.60
C THR A 42 1.42 -7.03 -12.86
N LYS A 43 2.26 -6.12 -13.37
CA LYS A 43 2.47 -4.80 -12.73
C LYS A 43 1.26 -3.88 -12.89
N SER A 44 0.60 -4.01 -14.03
CA SER A 44 -0.66 -3.36 -14.40
C SER A 44 -1.29 -4.15 -15.54
N LYS A 45 -2.49 -3.77 -15.96
CA LYS A 45 -3.08 -4.30 -17.19
C LYS A 45 -2.06 -4.28 -18.35
N ASP A 46 -1.90 -5.44 -18.99
CA ASP A 46 -1.00 -5.68 -20.13
C ASP A 46 0.50 -5.43 -19.89
N LYS A 47 0.94 -5.26 -18.63
CA LYS A 47 2.34 -4.95 -18.30
C LYS A 47 2.91 -5.97 -17.32
N PRO A 48 3.64 -7.00 -17.78
CA PRO A 48 4.24 -7.97 -16.87
C PRO A 48 5.33 -7.34 -16.00
N PHE A 49 5.60 -7.99 -14.88
CA PHE A 49 6.79 -7.70 -14.10
C PHE A 49 8.06 -8.08 -14.88
N ASN A 50 9.08 -7.24 -14.76
CA ASN A 50 10.42 -7.48 -15.28
C ASN A 50 11.47 -6.87 -14.34
N THR A 51 12.74 -7.20 -14.57
CA THR A 51 13.86 -6.74 -13.73
C THR A 51 13.96 -5.22 -13.60
N ARG A 52 13.46 -4.46 -14.58
CA ARG A 52 13.49 -2.99 -14.56
C ARG A 52 12.31 -2.38 -13.81
N ASN A 53 11.15 -3.04 -13.80
CA ASN A 53 9.91 -2.46 -13.26
C ASN A 53 9.44 -3.08 -11.94
N GLN A 54 10.05 -4.20 -11.51
CA GLN A 54 9.59 -4.99 -10.36
C GLN A 54 9.41 -4.17 -9.09
N TYR A 55 10.38 -3.31 -8.79
CA TYR A 55 10.39 -2.51 -7.58
C TYR A 55 9.99 -1.04 -7.81
N LEU A 56 9.64 -0.66 -9.05
CA LEU A 56 9.31 0.74 -9.39
C LEU A 56 7.96 1.18 -8.80
N GLY A 57 7.91 2.43 -8.34
CA GLY A 57 6.74 3.02 -7.71
C GLY A 57 6.49 2.47 -6.32
N GLY A 58 5.27 2.64 -5.79
CA GLY A 58 4.88 2.02 -4.53
C GLY A 58 5.52 2.62 -3.27
N VAL A 59 5.98 3.86 -3.34
CA VAL A 59 6.66 4.57 -2.23
C VAL A 59 6.27 6.04 -2.26
N GLY A 60 6.03 6.63 -1.08
CA GLY A 60 5.66 8.03 -0.94
C GLY A 60 6.78 9.00 -1.34
N ASN A 61 6.39 10.24 -1.64
CA ASN A 61 7.31 11.27 -2.10
C ASN A 61 8.29 11.69 -0.97
N LYS A 62 9.59 11.62 -1.26
CA LYS A 62 10.68 12.04 -0.35
C LYS A 62 10.71 13.55 -0.07
N LYS A 63 10.06 14.35 -0.92
CA LYS A 63 10.01 15.81 -0.86
C LYS A 63 8.56 16.32 -0.77
N TYR A 64 7.73 15.68 0.04
CA TYR A 64 6.32 16.04 0.14
C TYR A 64 6.12 17.39 0.84
N THR A 65 5.37 18.29 0.22
CA THR A 65 5.09 19.65 0.75
C THR A 65 3.61 19.90 1.03
N SER A 66 2.73 18.92 0.80
CA SER A 66 1.28 19.10 0.87
C SER A 66 0.79 20.27 0.00
N GLY A 67 1.32 20.42 -1.21
CA GLY A 67 0.99 21.57 -2.07
C GLY A 67 1.46 22.90 -1.48
N SER A 68 2.68 22.93 -0.93
CA SER A 68 3.28 24.11 -0.29
C SER A 68 2.63 24.59 1.00
N ARG A 69 1.66 23.85 1.56
CA ARG A 69 1.09 24.14 2.90
C ARG A 69 2.12 23.90 4.02
N LEU A 70 3.04 22.97 3.81
CA LEU A 70 4.12 22.70 4.76
C LEU A 70 5.31 23.60 4.44
N SER A 71 5.86 24.25 5.47
CA SER A 71 7.00 25.19 5.34
C SER A 71 8.30 24.54 4.87
N ARG A 72 8.40 23.21 4.93
CA ARG A 72 9.54 22.42 4.47
C ARG A 72 9.07 21.06 3.92
N PRO A 73 9.87 20.41 3.06
CA PRO A 73 9.57 19.07 2.60
C PRO A 73 9.68 18.04 3.72
N TYR A 74 8.83 17.01 3.64
CA TYR A 74 8.85 15.83 4.50
C TYR A 74 9.03 14.57 3.66
N ASP A 75 9.73 13.60 4.25
CA ASP A 75 10.02 12.32 3.63
C ASP A 75 8.90 11.32 3.95
N LEU A 76 8.11 10.97 2.92
CA LEU A 76 7.05 9.96 3.01
C LEU A 76 7.48 8.59 2.50
N SER A 77 8.78 8.28 2.43
CA SER A 77 9.27 6.98 1.98
C SER A 77 8.74 5.79 2.78
N ASN A 78 8.29 5.98 4.02
CA ASN A 78 7.63 4.94 4.81
C ASN A 78 6.20 4.61 4.37
N HIS A 79 5.56 5.49 3.59
CA HIS A 79 4.26 5.20 2.99
C HIS A 79 4.50 4.33 1.75
N MET A 80 4.20 3.03 1.87
CA MET A 80 4.58 2.02 0.90
C MET A 80 3.38 1.20 0.43
N TRP A 81 3.37 0.86 -0.84
CA TRP A 81 2.33 0.02 -1.44
C TRP A 81 2.89 -0.77 -2.62
N ILE A 82 2.11 -1.73 -3.09
CA ILE A 82 2.40 -2.57 -4.23
C ILE A 82 1.23 -2.46 -5.19
N ASP A 83 1.46 -1.79 -6.32
CA ASP A 83 0.54 -1.84 -7.47
C ASP A 83 0.80 -3.12 -8.27
N LEU A 84 -0.26 -3.87 -8.52
CA LEU A 84 -0.27 -5.06 -9.35
C LEU A 84 -1.62 -5.22 -10.06
N SER A 85 -1.72 -6.18 -10.98
CA SER A 85 -2.97 -6.53 -11.65
C SER A 85 -3.18 -8.04 -11.70
N TYR A 86 -4.45 -8.44 -11.54
CA TYR A 86 -4.93 -9.81 -11.69
C TYR A 86 -6.04 -9.85 -12.75
N LYS A 87 -5.87 -10.66 -13.80
CA LYS A 87 -6.80 -10.75 -14.95
C LYS A 87 -7.24 -9.38 -15.52
N GLY A 88 -6.34 -8.39 -15.48
CA GLY A 88 -6.59 -7.04 -15.98
C GLY A 88 -7.28 -6.09 -14.99
N ASN A 89 -7.60 -6.53 -13.78
CA ASN A 89 -8.09 -5.69 -12.69
C ASN A 89 -6.91 -5.12 -11.89
N ASP A 90 -6.95 -3.84 -11.57
CA ASP A 90 -5.89 -3.18 -10.80
C ASP A 90 -6.11 -3.37 -9.30
N ILE A 91 -5.03 -3.74 -8.60
CA ILE A 91 -5.03 -4.01 -7.17
C ILE A 91 -3.90 -3.22 -6.53
N LEU A 92 -4.18 -2.63 -5.37
CA LEU A 92 -3.18 -1.99 -4.53
C LEU A 92 -3.11 -2.73 -3.19
N ILE A 93 -1.93 -3.27 -2.87
CA ILE A 93 -1.61 -3.78 -1.53
C ILE A 93 -0.86 -2.70 -0.77
N SER A 94 -1.48 -2.15 0.26
CA SER A 94 -0.91 -1.13 1.14
C SER A 94 -0.21 -1.79 2.33
N LEU A 95 0.99 -1.33 2.67
CA LEU A 95 1.70 -1.71 3.90
C LEU A 95 1.30 -0.81 5.09
N GLN A 96 0.25 -0.01 4.92
CA GLN A 96 -0.41 0.73 5.99
C GLN A 96 -1.88 0.84 5.64
N SER A 97 -2.74 0.13 6.36
CA SER A 97 -4.17 0.13 6.06
C SER A 97 -4.85 1.36 6.67
N PHE A 98 -5.96 1.78 6.05
CA PHE A 98 -6.87 2.75 6.63
C PHE A 98 -7.98 2.01 7.36
N ASP A 99 -8.30 2.45 8.56
CA ASP A 99 -9.41 1.93 9.33
C ASP A 99 -10.31 3.07 9.80
N ILE A 100 -11.63 2.83 9.84
CA ILE A 100 -12.59 3.78 10.40
C ILE A 100 -13.16 3.11 11.64
N ASP A 101 -12.75 3.59 12.81
CA ASP A 101 -13.13 3.02 14.10
C ASP A 101 -14.65 2.79 14.13
N PRO A 102 -15.12 1.54 14.33
CA PRO A 102 -16.54 1.25 14.34
C PRO A 102 -17.29 1.94 15.49
N ASN A 103 -16.59 2.48 16.50
CA ASN A 103 -17.18 3.21 17.61
C ASN A 103 -17.88 4.52 17.16
N LYS A 104 -18.59 5.15 18.10
CA LYS A 104 -19.45 6.32 17.84
C LYS A 104 -18.73 7.50 17.16
N ASN A 105 -17.43 7.65 17.37
CA ASN A 105 -16.66 8.78 16.86
C ASN A 105 -16.20 8.61 15.40
N LYS A 106 -16.21 7.37 14.86
CA LYS A 106 -15.83 7.06 13.47
C LYS A 106 -14.49 7.67 13.05
N ASN A 107 -13.50 7.61 13.94
CA ASN A 107 -12.18 8.19 13.70
C ASN A 107 -11.44 7.42 12.60
N LEU A 108 -10.78 8.15 11.71
CA LEU A 108 -9.87 7.57 10.72
C LEU A 108 -8.52 7.25 11.37
N HIS A 109 -8.13 5.98 11.27
CA HIS A 109 -6.84 5.47 11.70
C HIS A 109 -5.98 5.06 10.50
N VAL A 110 -4.66 5.16 10.69
CA VAL A 110 -3.68 4.57 9.79
C VAL A 110 -2.96 3.50 10.60
N LEU A 111 -3.15 2.24 10.21
CA LEU A 111 -2.55 1.09 10.87
C LEU A 111 -1.22 0.79 10.19
N TYR A 112 -0.12 1.20 10.81
CA TYR A 112 1.21 1.20 10.18
C TYR A 112 1.80 -0.20 9.97
N ASP A 113 1.27 -1.21 10.64
CA ASP A 113 1.72 -2.60 10.62
C ASP A 113 0.70 -3.54 9.97
N ARG A 114 -0.49 -3.06 9.58
CA ARG A 114 -1.50 -3.87 8.90
C ARG A 114 -1.46 -3.74 7.40
N VAL A 115 -1.72 -4.86 6.73
CA VAL A 115 -1.90 -4.90 5.29
C VAL A 115 -3.32 -4.46 4.94
N GLY A 116 -3.44 -3.56 3.98
CA GLY A 116 -4.72 -3.17 3.39
C GLY A 116 -4.74 -3.52 1.91
N ILE A 117 -5.89 -3.96 1.39
CA ILE A 117 -6.04 -4.29 -0.04
C ILE A 117 -7.14 -3.42 -0.63
N LEU A 118 -6.87 -2.88 -1.82
CA LEU A 118 -7.84 -2.14 -2.61
C LEU A 118 -7.99 -2.83 -3.97
N PHE A 119 -9.16 -3.40 -4.22
CA PHE A 119 -9.50 -4.18 -5.43
C PHE A 119 -10.05 -3.34 -6.60
N GLU A 120 -10.28 -2.05 -6.36
CA GLU A 120 -10.74 -1.12 -7.38
C GLU A 120 -9.82 0.11 -7.44
N GLN A 121 -9.71 0.73 -8.60
CA GLN A 121 -9.10 2.05 -8.66
C GLN A 121 -9.88 3.03 -7.79
N SER A 122 -9.17 3.67 -6.85
CA SER A 122 -9.76 4.73 -6.05
C SER A 122 -10.23 5.87 -6.96
N LYS A 123 -11.42 6.39 -6.69
CA LYS A 123 -12.00 7.52 -7.41
C LYS A 123 -11.81 8.79 -6.58
N LYS A 124 -11.80 9.93 -7.27
CA LYS A 124 -11.79 11.22 -6.60
C LYS A 124 -13.21 11.63 -6.23
N ILE A 125 -13.51 11.62 -4.94
CA ILE A 125 -14.79 12.08 -4.38
C ILE A 125 -14.68 13.56 -3.95
N PRO A 126 -15.73 14.37 -4.18
CA PRO A 126 -15.79 15.72 -3.64
C PRO A 126 -16.01 15.67 -2.13
N ILE A 127 -15.21 16.41 -1.38
CA ILE A 127 -15.43 16.68 0.05
C ILE A 127 -15.44 18.20 0.27
N PHE A 128 -16.34 18.66 1.13
CA PHE A 128 -16.38 20.04 1.57
C PHE A 128 -15.24 20.28 2.54
N LYS A 129 -14.33 21.19 2.20
CA LYS A 129 -13.26 21.63 3.09
C LYS A 129 -13.76 22.72 4.04
N ASP A 130 -14.72 23.52 3.58
CA ASP A 130 -15.55 24.45 4.34
C ASP A 130 -16.91 24.62 3.61
N CYS A 131 -17.76 25.53 4.06
CA CYS A 131 -19.07 25.77 3.46
C CYS A 131 -19.04 26.29 2.00
N TYR A 132 -17.86 26.60 1.45
CA TYR A 132 -17.73 27.19 0.10
C TYR A 132 -16.73 26.45 -0.81
N THR A 133 -15.83 25.62 -0.27
CA THR A 133 -14.75 24.99 -1.03
C THR A 133 -14.89 23.47 -1.09
N ILE A 134 -15.00 22.95 -2.31
CA ILE A 134 -14.99 21.51 -2.59
C ILE A 134 -13.56 21.11 -2.99
N THR A 135 -12.97 20.16 -2.28
CA THR A 135 -11.74 19.49 -2.70
C THR A 135 -12.03 18.06 -3.13
N LYS A 136 -11.19 17.53 -4.03
CA LYS A 136 -11.33 16.17 -4.55
C LYS A 136 -10.29 15.27 -3.88
N VAL A 137 -10.74 14.31 -3.09
CA VAL A 137 -9.87 13.33 -2.41
C VAL A 137 -10.11 11.93 -2.94
N SER A 138 -9.08 11.08 -2.87
CA SER A 138 -9.24 9.65 -3.15
C SER A 138 -10.18 9.03 -2.12
N ASP A 139 -11.11 8.18 -2.56
CA ASP A 139 -11.98 7.35 -1.71
C ASP A 139 -11.29 6.08 -1.19
N ALA A 140 -9.97 5.91 -1.42
CA ALA A 140 -9.23 4.72 -1.00
C ALA A 140 -9.37 4.44 0.50
N PHE A 141 -9.45 5.48 1.35
CA PHE A 141 -9.61 5.30 2.80
C PHE A 141 -10.98 4.74 3.22
N LEU A 142 -11.97 4.77 2.32
CA LEU A 142 -13.29 4.17 2.52
C LEU A 142 -13.37 2.75 1.96
N LYS A 143 -12.67 2.52 0.85
CA LYS A 143 -12.77 1.28 0.07
C LYS A 143 -11.69 0.24 0.38
N MET A 144 -10.59 0.67 0.98
CA MET A 144 -9.51 -0.24 1.33
C MET A 144 -10.00 -1.22 2.39
N GLU A 145 -9.85 -2.50 2.10
CA GLU A 145 -10.13 -3.58 3.03
C GLU A 145 -8.94 -3.70 3.98
N THR A 146 -9.17 -3.43 5.27
CA THR A 146 -8.19 -3.73 6.31
C THR A 146 -8.22 -5.22 6.62
N THR A 147 -7.06 -5.85 6.54
CA THR A 147 -6.89 -7.29 6.75
C THR A 147 -6.35 -7.58 8.15
N ASN A 148 -6.41 -8.85 8.56
CA ASN A 148 -5.82 -9.28 9.83
C ASN A 148 -4.30 -9.50 9.76
N TRP A 149 -3.69 -9.46 8.57
CA TRP A 149 -2.26 -9.69 8.41
C TRP A 149 -1.43 -8.54 8.98
N GLU A 150 -0.47 -8.89 9.83
CA GLU A 150 0.47 -7.97 10.48
C GLU A 150 1.86 -8.16 9.90
N LEU A 151 2.54 -7.05 9.59
CA LEU A 151 3.91 -7.09 9.10
C LEU A 151 4.88 -7.45 10.24
N PRO A 152 5.92 -8.26 9.98
CA PRO A 152 6.27 -8.87 8.69
C PRO A 152 5.46 -10.14 8.40
N LEU A 153 5.12 -10.36 7.11
CA LEU A 153 4.37 -11.52 6.66
C LEU A 153 5.25 -12.77 6.61
N SER A 154 4.71 -13.89 7.09
CA SER A 154 5.27 -15.21 6.81
C SER A 154 4.96 -15.66 5.38
N GLU A 155 5.56 -16.77 4.92
CA GLU A 155 5.17 -17.35 3.64
C GLU A 155 3.72 -17.84 3.62
N VAL A 156 3.21 -18.31 4.76
CA VAL A 156 1.81 -18.71 4.91
C VAL A 156 0.88 -17.51 4.74
N ASP A 157 1.18 -16.39 5.41
CA ASP A 157 0.40 -15.15 5.27
C ASP A 157 0.39 -14.65 3.82
N MET A 158 1.54 -14.72 3.13
CA MET A 158 1.63 -14.32 1.73
C MET A 158 0.86 -15.26 0.79
N GLU A 159 0.79 -16.56 1.09
CA GLU A 159 -0.03 -17.52 0.34
C GLU A 159 -1.52 -17.25 0.55
N GLU A 160 -1.94 -17.04 1.80
CA GLU A 160 -3.31 -16.67 2.13
C GLU A 160 -3.72 -15.38 1.44
N MET A 161 -2.85 -14.37 1.45
CA MET A 161 -3.08 -13.11 0.76
C MET A 161 -3.23 -13.30 -0.75
N VAL A 162 -2.41 -14.14 -1.38
CA VAL A 162 -2.55 -14.47 -2.82
C VAL A 162 -3.90 -15.14 -3.10
N ASN A 163 -4.28 -16.13 -2.30
CA ASN A 163 -5.56 -16.83 -2.44
C ASN A 163 -6.75 -15.88 -2.22
N TYR A 164 -6.65 -15.00 -1.23
CA TYR A 164 -7.66 -13.98 -0.97
C TYR A 164 -7.90 -13.07 -2.18
N ILE A 165 -6.81 -12.62 -2.82
CA ILE A 165 -6.91 -11.80 -4.02
C ILE A 165 -7.54 -12.56 -5.18
N ILE A 166 -7.18 -13.84 -5.36
CA ILE A 166 -7.74 -14.68 -6.43
C ILE A 166 -9.24 -14.88 -6.21
N ASN A 167 -9.64 -15.29 -5.01
CA ASN A 167 -11.02 -15.59 -4.66
C ASN A 167 -11.93 -14.37 -4.84
N HIS A 168 -11.43 -13.15 -4.55
CA HIS A 168 -12.19 -11.92 -4.78
C HIS A 168 -12.72 -11.76 -6.22
N TYR A 169 -12.04 -12.33 -7.22
CA TYR A 169 -12.45 -12.22 -8.64
C TYR A 169 -12.97 -13.53 -9.24
N GLU A 170 -12.97 -14.63 -8.50
CA GLU A 170 -13.39 -15.96 -8.99
C GLU A 170 -14.67 -16.47 -8.35
N GLU A 171 -15.16 -15.80 -7.31
CA GLU A 171 -16.49 -15.97 -6.71
C GLU A 171 -17.54 -15.05 -7.37
#